data_AF-A0A0A0K7F5-F1
#
_entry.id   AF-A0A0A0K7F5-F1
#
_cell.length_a   1.000
_cell.length_b   1.000
_cell.length_c   1.000
_cell.angle_alpha   90.00
_cell.angle_beta   90.00
_cell.angle_gamma   90.00
#
_symmetry.space_group_name_H-M   'P 1'
#
loop_
_entity.id
_entity.type
_entity.pdbx_description
1 polymer ?
#
loop_
_entity_poly.entity_id
_entity_poly.type
_entity_poly.pdbx_seq_one_letter_code
_entity_poly.pdbx_strand_id
1 'polypeptide(L)'
;MINDHALPSGLVLSHTEAIRSFLTSASIDSQLSDELRQIASDLVSQRNIPYKLLRAIWFATESSTRPDLLRLLAGSEFVFTSPKPREKSEELKARLKKLADVAERKAYQELVKDIAPKKPIDEPFSSYKDQLGFGLHVVLIMFTGYLVGYALFRALFRHDPIMSAAGGILGLVFGMLVETLLFIIRSSNYDNRSSSSSRSKLKKSQ
;
A
#
# COMPACT_ATOMS: atom_id res chain seq x y z
N MET A 1 19.38 -37.95 -12.49
CA MET A 1 18.12 -37.71 -13.22
C MET A 1 17.01 -37.86 -12.21
N ILE A 2 16.48 -36.73 -11.74
CA ILE A 2 15.39 -36.71 -10.76
C ILE A 2 14.13 -36.93 -11.58
N ASN A 3 13.45 -38.05 -11.36
CA ASN A 3 12.14 -38.29 -11.95
C ASN A 3 11.19 -37.20 -11.45
N ASP A 4 10.86 -36.26 -12.33
CA ASP A 4 9.70 -35.40 -12.20
C ASP A 4 8.45 -36.29 -12.23
N HIS A 5 8.10 -36.88 -11.08
CA HIS A 5 6.75 -37.37 -10.87
C HIS A 5 5.82 -36.18 -11.05
N ALA A 6 5.16 -36.16 -12.21
CA ALA A 6 4.21 -35.16 -12.63
C ALA A 6 3.34 -34.75 -11.44
N LEU A 7 3.42 -33.47 -11.05
CA LEU A 7 2.41 -32.86 -10.21
C LEU A 7 1.04 -33.25 -10.81
N PRO A 8 0.14 -33.89 -10.05
CA PRO A 8 -1.14 -34.31 -10.59
C PRO A 8 -1.87 -33.06 -11.09
N SER A 9 -1.94 -32.91 -12.41
CA SER A 9 -2.51 -31.73 -13.06
C SER A 9 -4.04 -31.81 -13.00
N GLY A 10 -4.58 -31.29 -11.90
CA GLY A 10 -6.02 -31.18 -11.68
C GLY A 10 -6.44 -31.33 -10.21
N LEU A 11 -7.71 -31.67 -10.02
CA LEU A 11 -8.32 -31.87 -8.72
C LEU A 11 -7.72 -33.09 -8.02
N VAL A 12 -7.25 -32.91 -6.79
CA VAL A 12 -6.68 -33.96 -5.94
C VAL A 12 -7.58 -34.15 -4.73
N LEU A 13 -7.88 -35.40 -4.41
CA LEU A 13 -8.74 -35.82 -3.31
C LEU A 13 -7.91 -36.50 -2.22
N SER A 14 -8.30 -36.32 -0.96
CA SER A 14 -7.73 -37.07 0.15
C SER A 14 -8.23 -38.53 0.11
N HIS A 15 -7.34 -39.45 0.44
CA HIS A 15 -7.65 -40.86 0.44
C HIS A 15 -8.57 -41.22 1.61
N THR A 16 -9.75 -41.77 1.31
CA THR A 16 -10.76 -42.24 2.28
C THR A 16 -10.87 -43.77 2.25
N GLU A 17 -11.42 -44.40 3.28
CA GLU A 17 -11.61 -45.86 3.33
C GLU A 17 -12.48 -46.38 2.18
N ALA A 18 -13.58 -45.69 1.87
CA ALA A 18 -14.48 -46.06 0.77
C ALA A 18 -13.75 -46.09 -0.59
N ILE A 19 -12.85 -45.12 -0.79
CA ILE A 19 -12.00 -45.05 -1.99
C ILE A 19 -10.99 -46.21 -1.97
N ARG A 20 -10.47 -46.62 -0.80
CA ARG A 20 -9.55 -47.76 -0.67
C ARG A 20 -10.21 -49.06 -1.06
N SER A 21 -11.38 -49.32 -0.50
CA SER A 21 -12.14 -50.53 -0.78
C SER A 21 -12.49 -50.60 -2.26
N PHE A 22 -12.87 -49.47 -2.86
CA PHE A 22 -13.18 -49.41 -4.29
C PHE A 22 -11.95 -49.70 -5.16
N LEU A 23 -10.83 -49.04 -4.90
CA LEU A 23 -9.59 -49.24 -5.67
C LEU A 23 -9.02 -50.66 -5.50
N THR A 24 -9.14 -51.23 -4.31
CA THR A 24 -8.72 -52.62 -4.04
C THR A 24 -9.56 -53.60 -4.86
N SER A 25 -10.89 -53.44 -4.87
CA SER A 25 -11.78 -54.24 -5.72
C SER A 25 -11.47 -54.04 -7.21
N ALA A 26 -11.24 -52.81 -7.64
CA ALA A 26 -10.90 -52.49 -9.03
C ALA A 26 -9.54 -53.07 -9.48
N SER A 27 -8.58 -53.27 -8.57
CA SER A 27 -7.30 -53.89 -8.92
C SER A 27 -7.42 -55.39 -9.24
N ILE A 28 -8.43 -56.06 -8.66
CA ILE A 28 -8.68 -57.49 -8.79
C ILE A 28 -9.67 -57.79 -9.92
N ASP A 29 -10.51 -56.81 -10.29
CA ASP A 29 -11.54 -56.95 -11.32
C ASP A 29 -10.95 -57.25 -12.71
N SER A 30 -11.33 -58.39 -13.28
CA SER A 30 -10.86 -58.87 -14.58
C SER A 30 -11.55 -58.20 -15.79
N GLN A 31 -12.62 -57.44 -15.56
CA GLN A 31 -13.33 -56.70 -16.61
C GLN A 31 -12.64 -55.36 -16.94
N LEU A 32 -11.78 -54.87 -16.04
CA LEU A 32 -11.00 -53.66 -16.25
C LEU A 32 -9.76 -53.93 -17.10
N SER A 33 -9.39 -52.95 -17.93
CA SER A 33 -8.10 -52.97 -18.65
C SER A 33 -6.93 -53.13 -17.69
N ASP A 34 -5.91 -53.90 -18.09
CA ASP A 34 -4.71 -54.14 -17.28
C ASP A 34 -4.01 -52.85 -16.85
N GLU A 35 -4.04 -51.82 -17.70
CA GLU A 35 -3.50 -50.49 -17.36
C GLU A 35 -4.27 -49.85 -16.18
N LEU A 36 -5.60 -49.93 -16.17
CA LEU A 36 -6.42 -49.37 -15.11
C LEU A 36 -6.31 -50.17 -13.81
N ARG A 37 -6.12 -51.49 -13.91
CA ARG A 37 -5.86 -52.36 -12.75
C ARG A 37 -4.53 -52.03 -12.09
N GLN A 38 -3.48 -51.80 -12.89
CA GLN A 38 -2.19 -51.39 -12.38
C GLN A 38 -2.27 -50.01 -11.72
N ILE A 39 -2.92 -49.04 -12.37
CA ILE A 39 -3.15 -47.70 -11.80
C ILE A 39 -3.95 -47.79 -10.50
N ALA A 40 -4.98 -48.64 -10.42
CA ALA A 40 -5.75 -48.85 -9.20
C ALA A 40 -4.86 -49.38 -8.07
N SER A 41 -4.02 -50.39 -8.35
CA SER A 41 -3.06 -50.95 -7.39
C SER A 41 -2.07 -49.90 -6.88
N ASP A 42 -1.55 -49.05 -7.76
CA ASP A 42 -0.62 -47.99 -7.38
C ASP A 42 -1.31 -46.92 -6.51
N LEU A 43 -2.55 -46.55 -6.85
CA LEU A 43 -3.34 -45.53 -6.14
C LEU A 43 -3.76 -45.95 -4.72
N VAL A 44 -3.96 -47.25 -4.45
CA VAL A 44 -4.30 -47.77 -3.11
C VAL A 44 -3.26 -47.35 -2.06
N SER A 45 -1.99 -47.28 -2.46
CA SER A 45 -0.88 -46.92 -1.57
C SER A 45 -0.71 -45.42 -1.32
N GLN A 46 -1.36 -44.56 -2.13
CA GLN A 46 -1.15 -43.11 -2.10
C GLN A 46 -2.06 -42.41 -1.09
N ARG A 47 -1.58 -41.37 -0.40
CA ARG A 47 -2.42 -40.58 0.52
C ARG A 47 -3.35 -39.60 -0.19
N ASN A 48 -2.98 -39.16 -1.39
CA ASN A 48 -3.67 -38.16 -2.18
C ASN A 48 -3.86 -38.72 -3.59
N ILE A 49 -5.10 -38.70 -4.10
CA ILE A 49 -5.46 -39.33 -5.37
C ILE A 49 -5.91 -38.27 -6.37
N PRO A 50 -5.37 -38.25 -7.61
CA PRO A 50 -5.90 -37.41 -8.67
C PRO A 50 -7.31 -37.87 -9.11
N TYR A 51 -8.29 -36.96 -9.04
CA TYR A 51 -9.69 -37.25 -9.38
C TYR A 51 -9.86 -37.80 -10.80
N LYS A 52 -9.02 -37.38 -11.75
CA LYS A 52 -9.07 -37.86 -13.14
C LYS A 52 -8.88 -39.37 -13.25
N LEU A 53 -7.92 -39.93 -12.51
CA LEU A 53 -7.63 -41.37 -12.54
C LEU A 53 -8.74 -42.14 -11.81
N LEU A 54 -9.18 -41.65 -10.65
CA LEU A 54 -10.31 -42.24 -9.93
C LEU A 54 -11.59 -42.29 -10.79
N ARG A 55 -11.89 -41.19 -11.49
CA ARG A 55 -13.01 -41.08 -12.42
C ARG A 55 -12.88 -42.07 -13.57
N ALA A 56 -11.69 -42.21 -14.16
CA ALA A 56 -11.47 -43.16 -15.26
C ALA A 56 -11.75 -44.60 -14.84
N ILE A 57 -11.27 -45.01 -13.66
CA ILE A 57 -11.53 -46.33 -13.09
C ILE A 57 -13.03 -46.51 -12.83
N TRP A 58 -13.68 -45.53 -12.20
CA TRP A 58 -15.13 -45.57 -11.91
C TRP A 58 -16.00 -45.68 -13.17
N PHE A 59 -15.65 -44.97 -14.25
CA PHE A 59 -16.35 -45.07 -15.54
C PHE A 59 -16.14 -46.42 -16.23
N ALA A 60 -14.97 -47.04 -16.02
CA ALA A 60 -14.63 -48.32 -16.62
C ALA A 60 -15.20 -49.52 -15.84
N THR A 61 -15.53 -49.36 -14.55
CA THR A 61 -16.24 -50.39 -13.78
C THR A 61 -17.65 -50.60 -14.33
N GLU A 62 -18.12 -51.85 -14.35
CA GLU A 62 -19.43 -52.21 -14.86
C GLU A 62 -20.58 -51.53 -14.08
N SER A 63 -21.66 -51.17 -14.78
CA SER A 63 -22.76 -50.39 -14.21
C SER A 63 -23.50 -51.07 -13.06
N SER A 64 -23.46 -52.42 -13.00
CA SER A 64 -24.10 -53.23 -11.97
C SER A 64 -23.33 -53.24 -10.64
N THR A 65 -22.00 -53.13 -10.67
CA THR A 65 -21.13 -53.14 -9.48
C THR A 65 -20.61 -51.75 -9.11
N ARG A 66 -20.95 -50.73 -9.92
CA ARG A 66 -20.48 -49.36 -9.75
C ARG A 66 -21.05 -48.74 -8.47
N PRO A 67 -20.20 -48.30 -7.52
CA PRO A 67 -20.67 -47.59 -6.34
C PRO A 67 -21.20 -46.20 -6.71
N ASP A 68 -22.18 -45.70 -5.94
CA ASP A 68 -22.64 -44.32 -6.07
C ASP A 68 -21.47 -43.35 -5.84
N LEU A 69 -21.20 -42.49 -6.81
CA LEU A 69 -20.05 -41.59 -6.81
C LEU A 69 -20.09 -40.61 -5.64
N LEU A 70 -21.28 -40.12 -5.28
CA LEU A 70 -21.43 -39.19 -4.15
C LEU A 70 -21.10 -39.87 -2.84
N ARG A 71 -21.52 -41.12 -2.65
CA ARG A 71 -21.17 -41.93 -1.48
C ARG A 71 -19.70 -42.33 -1.45
N LEU A 72 -19.10 -42.59 -2.61
CA LEU A 72 -17.68 -42.91 -2.73
C LEU A 72 -16.79 -41.72 -2.33
N LEU A 73 -17.21 -40.51 -2.71
CA LEU A 73 -16.50 -39.26 -2.41
C LEU A 73 -16.90 -38.65 -1.06
N ALA A 74 -17.89 -39.21 -0.36
CA ALA A 74 -18.32 -38.73 0.93
C ALA A 74 -17.18 -38.83 1.95
N GLY A 75 -16.84 -37.71 2.57
CA GLY A 75 -15.71 -37.61 3.52
C GLY A 75 -14.35 -37.40 2.86
N SER A 76 -14.27 -37.33 1.54
CA SER A 76 -13.04 -36.90 0.86
C SER A 76 -12.87 -35.39 0.92
N GLU A 77 -11.65 -34.94 1.20
CA GLU A 77 -11.26 -33.53 1.23
C GLU A 77 -10.53 -33.16 -0.05
N PHE A 78 -10.72 -31.94 -0.52
CA PHE A 78 -9.96 -31.42 -1.65
C PHE A 78 -8.61 -30.91 -1.19
N VAL A 79 -7.53 -31.46 -1.75
CA VAL A 79 -6.16 -31.02 -1.46
C VAL A 79 -5.82 -29.88 -2.42
N PHE A 80 -6.00 -28.65 -1.95
CA PHE A 80 -5.61 -27.46 -2.70
C PHE A 80 -4.14 -27.14 -2.46
N THR A 81 -3.35 -27.09 -3.52
CA THR A 81 -2.01 -26.52 -3.46
C THR A 81 -2.09 -25.02 -3.67
N SER A 82 -1.47 -24.25 -2.78
CA SER A 82 -1.38 -22.80 -2.98
C SER A 82 -0.62 -22.54 -4.29
N PRO A 83 -1.13 -21.67 -5.18
CA PRO A 83 -0.42 -21.33 -6.40
C PRO A 83 0.97 -20.79 -6.06
N LYS A 84 1.96 -21.10 -6.92
CA LYS A 84 3.34 -20.65 -6.71
C LYS A 84 3.34 -19.14 -6.45
N PRO A 85 3.92 -18.67 -5.33
CA PRO A 85 3.99 -17.25 -5.03
C PRO A 85 4.61 -16.48 -6.19
N ARG A 86 3.99 -15.36 -6.58
CA ARG A 86 4.46 -14.54 -7.68
C ARG A 86 5.88 -14.08 -7.43
N GLU A 87 6.77 -14.34 -8.39
CA GLU A 87 8.14 -13.84 -8.34
C GLU A 87 8.11 -12.31 -8.46
N LYS A 88 8.70 -11.62 -7.48
CA LYS A 88 8.79 -10.16 -7.46
C LYS A 88 9.91 -9.72 -8.41
N SER A 89 9.67 -8.69 -9.23
CA SER A 89 10.70 -8.10 -10.09
C SER A 89 11.84 -7.50 -9.25
N GLU A 90 13.05 -7.47 -9.82
CA GLU A 90 14.24 -6.90 -9.16
C GLU A 90 14.03 -5.42 -8.79
N GLU A 91 13.35 -4.66 -9.65
CA GLU A 91 12.99 -3.26 -9.36
C GLU A 91 12.08 -3.13 -8.13
N LEU A 92 11.10 -4.03 -7.97
CA LEU A 92 10.20 -4.00 -6.83
C LEU A 92 10.94 -4.36 -5.54
N LYS A 93 11.86 -5.34 -5.59
CA LYS A 93 12.70 -5.68 -4.44
C LYS A 93 13.58 -4.50 -4.02
N ALA A 94 14.20 -3.82 -4.99
CA ALA A 94 15.03 -2.64 -4.71
C ALA A 94 14.21 -1.50 -4.09
N ARG A 95 13.00 -1.24 -4.59
CA ARG A 95 12.08 -0.24 -4.00
C ARG A 95 11.66 -0.61 -2.58
N LEU A 96 11.30 -1.88 -2.33
CA LEU A 96 10.93 -2.34 -1.00
C LEU A 96 12.09 -2.22 -0.01
N LYS A 97 13.32 -2.55 -0.44
CA LYS A 97 14.52 -2.37 0.38
C LYS A 97 14.75 -0.90 0.73
N LYS A 98 14.65 0.00 -0.26
CA LYS A 98 14.77 1.44 -0.03
C LYS A 98 13.73 1.96 0.98
N LEU A 99 12.48 1.48 0.89
CA LEU A 99 11.43 1.86 1.84
C LEU A 99 11.69 1.33 3.24
N ALA A 100 12.20 0.10 3.36
CA ALA A 100 12.61 -0.48 4.64
C ALA A 100 13.75 0.34 5.27
N ASP A 101 14.81 0.66 4.51
CA ASP A 101 15.93 1.47 4.99
C ASP A 101 15.46 2.85 5.51
N VAL A 102 14.50 3.48 4.83
CA VAL A 102 13.92 4.77 5.25
C VAL A 102 13.12 4.61 6.55
N ALA A 103 12.32 3.55 6.67
CA ALA A 103 11.55 3.28 7.88
C ALA A 103 12.48 3.02 9.09
N GLU A 104 13.55 2.25 8.91
CA GLU A 104 14.55 1.99 9.94
C GLU A 104 15.26 3.28 10.39
N ARG A 105 15.68 4.13 9.44
CA ARG A 105 16.29 5.42 9.76
C ARG A 105 15.33 6.32 10.55
N LYS A 106 14.03 6.31 10.20
CA LYS A 106 13.02 7.07 10.92
C LYS A 106 12.84 6.55 12.35
N ALA A 107 12.77 5.23 12.53
CA ALA A 107 12.69 4.61 13.85
C ALA A 107 13.93 4.94 14.70
N TYR A 108 15.12 4.86 14.11
CA TYR A 108 16.36 5.26 14.79
C TYR A 108 16.33 6.74 15.20
N GLN A 109 15.85 7.63 14.33
CA GLN A 109 15.71 9.05 14.65
C GLN A 109 14.73 9.29 15.80
N GLU A 110 13.66 8.50 15.89
CA GLU A 110 12.70 8.57 16.99
C GLU A 110 13.33 8.15 18.32
N LEU A 111 14.13 7.07 18.33
CA LEU A 111 14.87 6.62 19.51
C LEU A 111 15.88 7.65 20.01
N VAL A 112 16.53 8.37 19.10
CA VAL A 112 17.60 9.33 19.43
C VAL A 112 17.07 10.75 19.62
N LYS A 113 15.77 10.97 19.41
CA LYS A 113 15.11 12.28 19.43
C LYS A 113 15.33 13.07 20.73
N ASP A 114 15.38 12.39 21.87
CA ASP A 114 15.50 13.02 23.19
C ASP A 114 16.95 13.24 23.62
N ILE A 115 17.91 12.63 22.92
CA ILE A 115 19.34 12.66 23.24
C ILE A 115 20.09 13.59 22.27
N ALA A 116 19.75 13.55 20.98
CA ALA A 116 20.40 14.39 19.99
C ALA A 116 19.83 15.82 20.00
N PRO A 117 20.68 16.85 19.83
CA PRO A 117 20.20 18.21 19.61
C PRO A 117 19.32 18.23 18.35
N LYS A 118 18.10 18.74 18.49
CA LYS A 118 17.16 18.89 17.37
C LYS A 118 17.87 19.59 16.22
N LYS A 119 18.03 18.90 15.08
CA LYS A 119 18.56 19.53 13.88
C LYS A 119 17.65 20.72 13.55
N PRO A 120 18.19 21.94 13.40
CA PRO A 120 17.40 23.03 12.86
C PRO A 120 16.94 22.59 11.47
N ILE A 121 15.62 22.65 11.25
CA ILE A 121 15.04 22.38 9.94
C ILE A 121 15.37 23.63 9.12
N ASP A 122 16.54 23.63 8.47
CA ASP A 122 17.12 24.75 7.71
C ASP A 122 16.48 24.92 6.31
N GLU A 123 15.18 24.66 6.17
CA GLU A 123 14.49 24.85 4.90
C GLU A 123 13.42 25.95 5.00
N PRO A 124 13.69 27.14 4.44
CA PRO A 124 12.64 28.12 4.19
C PRO A 124 11.58 27.48 3.28
N PHE A 125 10.33 27.45 3.74
CA PHE A 125 9.13 27.04 2.97
C PHE A 125 8.93 25.55 2.63
N SER A 126 9.57 24.60 3.32
CA SER A 126 9.37 23.16 3.04
C SER A 126 8.16 22.52 3.76
N SER A 127 7.60 23.20 4.77
CA SER A 127 6.39 22.71 5.44
C SER A 127 5.16 23.15 4.63
N TYR A 128 4.39 22.18 4.10
CA TYR A 128 3.10 22.42 3.43
C TYR A 128 2.14 23.31 4.27
N LYS A 129 2.27 23.24 5.60
CA LYS A 129 1.53 24.09 6.54
C LYS A 129 1.95 25.56 6.48
N ASP A 130 3.22 25.84 6.22
CA ASP A 130 3.74 27.21 6.11
C ASP A 130 3.35 27.84 4.78
N GLN A 131 3.27 27.05 3.70
CA GLN A 131 2.79 27.52 2.40
C GLN A 131 1.28 27.84 2.43
N LEU A 132 0.48 26.99 3.07
CA LEU A 132 -0.94 27.26 3.28
C LEU A 132 -1.18 28.44 4.23
N GLY A 133 -0.41 28.52 5.31
CA GLY A 133 -0.50 29.62 6.27
C GLY A 133 -0.15 30.97 5.65
N PHE A 134 0.87 31.00 4.79
CA PHE A 134 1.24 32.21 4.05
C PHE A 134 0.15 32.65 3.07
N GLY A 135 -0.38 31.73 2.25
CA GLY A 135 -1.47 32.06 1.33
C GLY A 135 -2.73 32.58 2.05
N LEU A 136 -3.10 31.95 3.18
CA LEU A 136 -4.22 32.39 4.00
C LEU A 136 -3.99 33.78 4.62
N HIS A 137 -2.77 34.06 5.08
CA HIS A 137 -2.38 35.35 5.64
C HIS A 137 -2.52 36.48 4.61
N VAL A 138 -2.05 36.26 3.38
CA VAL A 138 -2.17 37.22 2.28
C VAL A 138 -3.65 37.51 1.98
N VAL A 139 -4.50 36.49 1.89
CA VAL A 139 -5.95 36.66 1.65
C VAL A 139 -6.61 37.46 2.79
N LEU A 140 -6.25 37.19 4.04
CA LEU A 140 -6.78 37.92 5.21
C LEU A 140 -6.38 39.40 5.17
N ILE A 141 -5.12 39.72 4.84
CA ILE A 141 -4.66 41.10 4.77
C ILE A 141 -5.31 41.84 3.60
N MET A 142 -5.47 41.18 2.45
CA MET A 142 -6.22 41.76 1.33
C MET A 142 -7.67 42.05 1.72
N PHE A 143 -8.35 41.09 2.35
CA PHE A 143 -9.74 41.28 2.79
C PHE A 143 -9.88 42.44 3.79
N THR A 144 -9.02 42.47 4.81
CA THR A 144 -9.02 43.54 5.81
C THR A 144 -8.67 44.90 5.20
N GLY A 145 -7.69 44.97 4.31
CA GLY A 145 -7.33 46.18 3.57
C GLY A 145 -8.48 46.72 2.73
N TYR A 146 -9.23 45.84 2.05
CA TYR A 146 -10.44 46.23 1.33
C TYR A 146 -11.51 46.81 2.25
N LEU A 147 -11.82 46.13 3.37
CA LEU A 147 -12.84 46.59 4.32
C LEU A 147 -12.48 47.95 4.93
N VAL A 148 -11.21 48.12 5.34
CA VAL A 148 -10.72 49.37 5.92
C VAL A 148 -10.73 50.49 4.89
N GLY A 149 -10.25 50.25 3.68
CA GLY A 149 -10.29 51.24 2.59
C GLY A 149 -11.71 51.63 2.21
N TYR A 150 -12.62 50.65 2.15
CA TYR A 150 -14.04 50.85 1.88
C TYR A 150 -14.69 51.69 2.98
N ALA A 151 -14.46 51.35 4.24
CA ALA A 151 -15.01 52.07 5.38
C ALA A 151 -14.49 53.51 5.47
N LEU A 152 -13.20 53.72 5.22
CA LEU A 152 -12.56 55.03 5.26
C LEU A 152 -13.12 55.96 4.18
N PHE A 153 -13.25 55.49 2.93
CA PHE A 153 -13.83 56.28 1.86
C PHE A 153 -15.34 56.47 2.01
N ARG A 154 -16.05 55.48 2.56
CA ARG A 154 -17.46 55.62 2.91
C ARG A 154 -17.69 56.73 3.94
N ALA A 155 -16.81 56.84 4.93
CA ALA A 155 -16.84 57.91 5.92
C ALA A 155 -16.49 59.28 5.32
N LEU A 156 -15.52 59.35 4.40
CA LEU A 156 -15.06 60.59 3.78
C LEU A 156 -16.03 61.16 2.73
N PHE A 157 -16.63 60.31 1.89
CA PHE A 157 -17.43 60.71 0.72
C PHE A 157 -18.94 60.51 0.88
N ARG A 158 -19.45 60.62 2.12
CA ARG A 158 -20.90 60.63 2.44
C ARG A 158 -21.69 59.53 1.71
N HIS A 159 -21.33 58.26 1.93
CA HIS A 159 -22.09 57.10 1.47
C HIS A 159 -22.25 56.90 -0.04
N ASP A 160 -21.45 57.55 -0.89
CA ASP A 160 -21.42 57.21 -2.31
C ASP A 160 -20.83 55.78 -2.50
N PRO A 161 -21.61 54.84 -3.06
CA PRO A 161 -21.18 53.45 -3.22
C PRO A 161 -20.00 53.31 -4.19
N ILE A 162 -19.88 54.19 -5.18
CA ILE A 162 -18.81 54.14 -6.20
C ILE A 162 -17.49 54.58 -5.58
N MET A 163 -17.50 55.69 -4.83
CA MET A 163 -16.31 56.20 -4.14
C MET A 163 -15.85 55.27 -3.01
N SER A 164 -16.80 54.64 -2.30
CA SER A 164 -16.48 53.65 -1.28
C SER A 164 -15.82 52.41 -1.86
N ALA A 165 -16.31 51.91 -3.01
CA ALA A 165 -15.70 50.79 -3.72
C ALA A 165 -14.28 51.12 -4.23
N ALA A 166 -14.08 52.33 -4.76
CA ALA A 166 -12.75 52.81 -5.16
C ALA A 166 -11.77 52.87 -3.97
N GLY A 167 -12.24 53.30 -2.80
CA GLY A 167 -11.47 53.26 -1.56
C GLY A 167 -11.08 51.85 -1.12
N GLY A 168 -11.97 50.88 -1.28
CA GLY A 168 -11.65 49.47 -1.02
C GLY A 168 -10.57 48.93 -1.96
N ILE A 169 -10.61 49.28 -3.25
CA ILE A 169 -9.57 48.90 -4.21
C ILE A 169 -8.23 49.56 -3.87
N LEU A 170 -8.24 50.84 -3.47
CA LEU A 170 -7.03 51.53 -3.02
C LEU A 170 -6.48 50.90 -1.72
N GLY A 171 -7.36 50.51 -0.80
CA GLY A 171 -7.03 49.76 0.41
C GLY A 171 -6.43 48.38 0.12
N LEU A 172 -6.86 47.69 -0.94
CA LEU A 172 -6.24 46.46 -1.41
C LEU A 172 -4.79 46.69 -1.87
N VAL A 173 -4.56 47.71 -2.70
CA VAL A 173 -3.21 48.04 -3.20
C VAL A 173 -2.29 48.39 -2.04
N PHE A 174 -2.78 49.18 -1.08
CA PHE A 174 -2.01 49.51 0.12
C PHE A 174 -1.73 48.28 0.99
N GLY A 175 -2.73 47.40 1.20
CA GLY A 175 -2.55 46.13 1.90
C GLY A 175 -1.49 45.23 1.25
N MET A 176 -1.46 45.18 -0.09
CA MET A 176 -0.44 44.43 -0.83
C MET A 176 0.98 44.98 -0.63
N LEU A 177 1.14 46.31 -0.56
CA LEU A 177 2.44 46.93 -0.27
C LEU A 177 2.92 46.62 1.15
N VAL A 178 2.02 46.70 2.13
CA VAL A 178 2.32 46.37 3.53
C VAL A 178 2.71 44.90 3.67
N GLU A 179 1.97 43.99 3.04
CA GLU A 179 2.28 42.55 3.08
C GLU A 179 3.65 42.26 2.44
N THR A 180 3.96 42.92 1.32
CA THR A 180 5.27 42.78 0.67
C THR A 180 6.41 43.25 1.57
N LEU A 181 6.23 44.38 2.28
CA LEU A 181 7.21 44.89 3.23
C LEU A 181 7.39 43.94 4.43
N LEU A 182 6.28 43.45 5.00
CA LEU A 182 6.30 42.50 6.10
C LEU A 182 6.94 41.17 5.69
N PHE A 183 6.71 40.72 4.46
CA PHE A 183 7.36 39.55 3.90
C PHE A 183 8.89 39.73 3.82
N ILE A 184 9.35 40.88 3.33
CA ILE A 184 10.78 41.21 3.24
C ILE A 184 11.41 41.24 4.64
N ILE A 185 10.78 41.90 5.62
CA ILE A 185 11.27 41.97 7.00
C ILE A 185 11.30 40.58 7.64
N ARG A 186 10.25 39.78 7.44
CA ARG A 186 10.20 38.40 7.94
C ARG A 186 11.33 37.57 7.36
N SER A 187 11.49 37.59 6.02
CA SER A 187 12.56 36.87 5.33
C SER A 187 13.94 37.30 5.81
N SER A 188 14.19 38.61 5.92
CA SER A 188 15.46 39.17 6.38
C SER A 188 15.80 38.79 7.84
N ASN A 189 14.80 38.76 8.73
CA ASN A 189 15.00 38.32 10.11
C ASN A 189 15.34 36.83 10.21
N TYR A 190 14.78 35.97 9.34
CA TYR A 190 15.19 34.57 9.28
C TYR A 190 16.66 34.43 8.84
N ASP A 191 17.11 35.20 7.83
CA ASP A 191 18.50 35.20 7.35
C ASP A 191 19.51 35.74 8.38
N ASN A 192 19.12 36.73 9.19
CA ASN A 192 19.97 37.25 10.27
C ASN A 192 20.07 36.28 11.46
N ARG A 193 19.02 35.49 11.72
CA ARG A 193 19.02 34.52 12.82
C ARG A 193 19.83 33.26 12.47
N SER A 194 19.83 32.84 11.21
CA SER A 194 20.70 31.76 10.73
C SER A 194 22.18 32.17 10.80
N SER A 195 22.52 33.37 10.32
CA SER A 195 23.91 33.89 10.31
C SER A 195 24.49 34.18 11.70
N SER A 196 23.69 34.70 12.65
CA SER A 196 24.13 34.90 14.05
C SER A 196 24.35 33.59 14.81
N SER A 197 23.56 32.54 14.53
CA SER A 197 23.77 31.21 15.12
C SER A 197 25.08 30.59 14.65
N SER A 198 25.45 30.77 13.39
CA SER A 198 26.70 30.30 12.79
C SER A 198 27.92 31.03 13.36
N ARG A 199 27.81 32.35 13.60
CA ARG A 199 28.90 33.17 14.15
C ARG A 199 29.18 32.88 15.64
N SER A 200 28.16 32.45 16.39
CA SER A 200 28.32 32.04 17.80
C SER A 200 29.05 30.69 17.97
N LYS A 201 28.91 29.77 17.01
CA LYS A 201 29.62 28.48 17.01
C LYS A 201 31.10 28.62 16.68
N LEU A 202 31.47 29.60 15.86
CA LEU A 202 32.87 29.85 15.49
C LEU A 202 33.72 30.37 16.66
N LYS A 203 33.11 31.06 17.63
CA LYS A 203 33.84 31.68 18.76
C LYS A 203 34.06 30.74 19.95
N LYS A 204 33.53 29.50 19.91
CA LYS A 204 33.71 28.49 20.97
C LYS A 204 34.76 27.42 20.62
N SER A 205 35.36 27.50 19.42
CA SER A 205 36.43 26.59 18.99
C SER A 205 37.77 27.31 18.72
N GLN A 206 38.05 28.38 19.47
CA GLN A 206 39.36 29.03 19.46
C GLN A 206 39.85 29.23 20.88
#